data_AF-F8KBI1-F1
#
_entry.id   AF-F8KBI1-F1
#
_cell.length_a   1.000
_cell.length_b   1.000
_cell.length_c   1.000
_cell.angle_alpha   90.00
_cell.angle_beta   90.00
_cell.angle_gamma   90.00
#
_symmetry.space_group_name_H-M   'P 1'
#
loop_
_entity.id
_entity.type
_entity.pdbx_description
1 polymer ?
#
loop_
_entity_poly.entity_id
_entity_poly.type
_entity_poly.pdbx_seq_one_letter_code
_entity_poly.pdbx_strand_id
1 'polypeptide(L)'
;MASMLGVTNGLNQFDKGANLDYSSDVQVAVPFYGVVDPLTAKTGSASNDFDFVYRNLLGAEPENAPELDSAANPLTYVNSTSTPFLIFHGTEDVVVPIKDSEKLYDALVENNVPAELYEVEGASHMDVRFLQPQVFKIVMDFLDKYLTRP
;
A
#
# COMPACT_ATOMS: atom_id res chain seq x y z
N MET A 1 3.78 -3.42 1.35
CA MET A 1 4.79 -2.93 2.31
C MET A 1 4.86 -1.41 2.36
N ALA A 2 5.03 -0.69 1.23
CA ALA A 2 5.04 0.78 1.21
C ALA A 2 3.82 1.40 1.92
N SER A 3 2.63 0.83 1.70
CA SER A 3 1.41 1.31 2.35
C SER A 3 1.44 1.18 3.87
N MET A 4 1.98 0.08 4.42
CA MET A 4 2.12 -0.08 5.88
C MET A 4 2.98 1.03 6.47
N LEU A 5 4.17 1.29 5.89
CA LEU A 5 5.03 2.37 6.38
C LEU A 5 4.32 3.72 6.39
N GLY A 6 3.55 4.02 5.33
CA GLY A 6 2.86 5.30 5.22
C GLY A 6 1.71 5.50 6.22
N VAL A 7 1.13 4.44 6.78
CA VAL A 7 -0.01 4.54 7.72
C VAL A 7 0.39 4.31 9.18
N THR A 8 1.64 3.91 9.45
CA THR A 8 2.11 3.59 10.81
C THR A 8 3.03 4.65 11.42
N ASN A 9 3.11 5.85 10.84
CA ASN A 9 3.88 6.95 11.43
C ASN A 9 3.43 7.22 12.87
N GLY A 10 4.39 7.33 13.79
CA GLY A 10 4.18 7.52 15.23
C GLY A 10 3.81 6.25 16.01
N LEU A 11 3.71 5.08 15.37
CA LEU A 11 3.44 3.81 16.04
C LEU A 11 4.75 3.06 16.32
N ASN A 12 5.07 2.85 17.60
CA ASN A 12 6.25 2.09 18.02
C ASN A 12 5.97 0.58 18.24
N GLN A 13 4.73 0.13 18.06
CA GLN A 13 4.34 -1.27 18.32
C GLN A 13 5.06 -2.27 17.42
N PHE A 14 5.61 -1.82 16.29
CA PHE A 14 6.36 -2.63 15.33
C PHE A 14 7.88 -2.54 15.53
N ASP A 15 8.36 -1.61 16.37
CA ASP A 15 9.78 -1.37 16.54
C ASP A 15 10.46 -2.54 17.27
N LYS A 16 11.51 -3.07 16.66
CA LYS A 16 12.34 -4.15 17.20
C LYS A 16 13.80 -3.97 16.80
N GLY A 17 14.72 -4.42 17.65
CA GLY A 17 16.16 -4.43 17.35
C GLY A 17 16.93 -3.31 18.03
N ALA A 18 18.02 -2.86 17.40
CA ALA A 18 19.04 -2.03 18.06
C ALA A 18 18.88 -0.50 17.84
N ASN A 19 18.00 -0.06 16.94
CA ASN A 19 17.89 1.33 16.51
C ASN A 19 16.63 2.02 17.02
N LEU A 20 16.18 1.70 18.24
CA LEU A 20 14.91 2.20 18.79
C LEU A 20 14.91 3.71 19.08
N ASP A 21 16.08 4.35 19.07
CA ASP A 21 16.23 5.80 19.24
C ASP A 21 16.05 6.59 17.92
N TYR A 22 15.85 5.90 16.79
CA TYR A 22 15.64 6.52 15.48
C TYR A 22 14.19 6.36 15.04
N SER A 23 13.60 7.44 14.52
CA SER A 23 12.26 7.37 13.93
C SER A 23 12.27 6.51 12.66
N SER A 24 11.21 5.71 12.50
CA SER A 24 10.90 4.97 11.27
C SER A 24 9.81 5.67 10.44
N ASP A 25 9.46 6.91 10.79
CA ASP A 25 8.46 7.69 10.07
C ASP A 25 8.93 8.02 8.64
N VAL A 26 8.00 7.97 7.70
CA VAL A 26 8.22 8.34 6.30
C VAL A 26 7.41 9.58 5.93
N GLN A 27 7.86 10.32 4.92
CA GLN A 27 7.19 11.55 4.46
C GLN A 27 6.25 11.34 3.28
N VAL A 28 6.40 10.25 2.54
CA VAL A 28 5.57 9.90 1.37
C VAL A 28 5.56 8.38 1.22
N ALA A 29 4.42 7.82 0.79
CA ALA A 29 4.32 6.44 0.31
C ALA A 29 3.87 6.39 -1.16
N VAL A 30 4.55 5.59 -1.98
CA VAL A 30 4.22 5.41 -3.41
C VAL A 30 4.01 3.91 -3.73
N PRO A 31 2.88 3.32 -3.32
CA PRO A 31 2.57 1.93 -3.66
C PRO A 31 2.13 1.78 -5.13
N PHE A 32 2.72 0.80 -5.81
CA PHE A 32 2.25 0.30 -7.11
C PHE A 32 1.56 -1.04 -6.85
N TYR A 33 0.30 -1.20 -7.33
CA TYR A 33 -0.52 -2.42 -7.23
C TYR A 33 -0.42 -3.09 -5.84
N GLY A 34 -0.51 -2.27 -4.80
CA GLY A 34 -0.21 -2.68 -3.43
C GLY A 34 -1.36 -3.48 -2.81
N VAL A 35 -1.02 -4.62 -2.19
CA VAL A 35 -1.93 -5.34 -1.31
C VAL A 35 -2.18 -4.52 -0.05
N VAL A 36 -3.45 -4.20 0.21
CA VAL A 36 -3.86 -3.47 1.42
C VAL A 36 -4.80 -4.27 2.31
N ASP A 37 -5.23 -5.44 1.89
CA ASP A 37 -6.04 -6.39 2.65
C ASP A 37 -5.68 -7.80 2.17
N PRO A 38 -4.89 -8.59 2.93
CA PRO A 38 -4.42 -9.90 2.45
C PRO A 38 -5.56 -10.87 2.12
N LEU A 39 -6.62 -10.90 2.92
CA LEU A 39 -7.80 -11.72 2.68
C LEU A 39 -8.55 -11.28 1.41
N THR A 40 -8.81 -9.99 1.25
CA THR A 40 -9.46 -9.49 0.02
C THR A 40 -8.59 -9.74 -1.20
N ALA A 41 -7.29 -9.51 -1.13
CA ALA A 41 -6.38 -9.72 -2.25
C ALA A 41 -6.29 -11.20 -2.65
N LYS A 42 -6.28 -12.12 -1.67
CA LYS A 42 -6.36 -13.57 -1.93
C LYS A 42 -7.66 -13.95 -2.62
N THR A 43 -8.80 -13.54 -2.06
CA THR A 43 -10.12 -13.95 -2.54
C THR A 43 -10.57 -13.25 -3.82
N GLY A 44 -10.00 -12.08 -4.11
CA GLY A 44 -10.30 -11.29 -5.30
C GLY A 44 -9.35 -11.53 -6.48
N SER A 45 -8.25 -12.27 -6.29
CA SER A 45 -7.36 -12.68 -7.37
C SER A 45 -8.09 -13.58 -8.37
N ALA A 46 -7.71 -13.51 -9.65
CA ALA A 46 -8.27 -14.38 -10.69
C ALA A 46 -7.77 -15.83 -10.59
N SER A 47 -6.68 -16.08 -9.86
CA SER A 47 -6.17 -17.42 -9.57
C SER A 47 -5.60 -17.52 -8.15
N ASN A 48 -5.51 -18.76 -7.67
CA ASN A 48 -4.93 -19.08 -6.36
C ASN A 48 -3.39 -19.25 -6.43
N ASP A 49 -2.76 -18.94 -7.57
CA ASP A 49 -1.33 -19.16 -7.78
C ASP A 49 -0.47 -18.33 -6.82
N PHE A 50 -1.03 -17.24 -6.28
CA PHE A 50 -0.37 -16.32 -5.36
C PHE A 50 -0.80 -16.46 -3.90
N ASP A 51 -1.66 -17.43 -3.56
CA ASP A 51 -2.16 -17.64 -2.18
C ASP A 51 -1.01 -17.83 -1.18
N PHE A 52 0.07 -18.46 -1.63
CA PHE A 52 1.25 -18.70 -0.79
C PHE A 52 1.89 -17.40 -0.28
N VAL A 53 1.74 -16.27 -1.00
CA VAL A 53 2.28 -14.97 -0.60
C VAL A 53 1.66 -14.54 0.73
N TYR A 54 0.34 -14.63 0.84
CA TYR A 54 -0.40 -14.24 2.03
C TYR A 54 -0.16 -15.21 3.17
N ARG A 55 -0.18 -16.53 2.90
CA ARG A 55 0.17 -17.52 3.91
C ARG A 55 1.57 -17.31 4.48
N ASN A 56 2.56 -17.05 3.62
CA ASN A 56 3.94 -16.87 4.06
C ASN A 56 4.14 -15.55 4.81
N LEU A 57 3.42 -14.49 4.42
CA LEU A 57 3.44 -13.21 5.12
C LEU A 57 2.88 -13.35 6.55
N LEU A 58 1.73 -14.01 6.70
CA LEU A 58 1.03 -14.11 7.98
C LEU A 58 1.52 -15.29 8.84
N GLY A 59 2.12 -16.32 8.22
CA GLY A 59 2.38 -17.60 8.88
C GLY A 59 1.13 -18.47 9.06
N ALA A 60 -0.01 -18.07 8.50
CA ALA A 60 -1.30 -18.76 8.53
C ALA A 60 -2.14 -18.37 7.30
N GLU A 61 -3.16 -19.15 6.97
CA GLU A 61 -4.15 -18.76 5.96
C GLU A 61 -4.96 -17.54 6.45
N PRO A 62 -5.14 -16.47 5.65
CA PRO A 62 -5.81 -15.24 6.08
C PRO A 62 -7.21 -15.46 6.67
N GLU A 63 -7.99 -16.38 6.08
CA GLU A 63 -9.37 -16.71 6.52
C GLU A 63 -9.40 -17.28 7.95
N ASN A 64 -8.31 -17.91 8.37
CA ASN A 64 -8.21 -18.60 9.66
C ASN A 64 -7.50 -17.76 10.73
N ALA A 65 -6.97 -16.59 10.36
CA ALA A 65 -6.17 -15.73 11.24
C ALA A 65 -6.56 -14.25 11.12
N PRO A 66 -7.82 -13.87 11.46
CA PRO A 66 -8.32 -12.51 11.27
C PRO A 66 -7.50 -11.45 12.02
N GLU A 67 -6.89 -11.80 13.15
CA GLU A 67 -6.01 -10.89 13.89
C GLU A 67 -4.70 -10.62 13.13
N LEU A 68 -4.11 -11.62 12.49
CA LEU A 68 -2.89 -11.47 11.69
C LEU A 68 -3.18 -10.74 10.39
N ASP A 69 -4.30 -11.06 9.75
CA ASP A 69 -4.78 -10.35 8.56
C ASP A 69 -4.97 -8.86 8.84
N SER A 70 -5.74 -8.53 9.90
CA SER A 70 -5.92 -7.15 10.38
C SER A 70 -4.60 -6.46 10.71
N ALA A 71 -3.67 -7.18 11.36
CA ALA A 71 -2.37 -6.63 11.71
C ALA A 71 -1.49 -6.29 10.48
N ALA A 72 -1.67 -7.01 9.37
CA ALA A 72 -0.96 -6.81 8.11
C ALA A 72 -1.71 -5.93 7.09
N ASN A 73 -2.93 -5.51 7.42
CA ASN A 73 -3.81 -4.71 6.58
C ASN A 73 -3.62 -3.21 6.88
N PRO A 74 -3.00 -2.41 5.98
CA PRO A 74 -2.81 -0.98 6.21
C PRO A 74 -4.09 -0.17 6.40
N LEU A 75 -5.26 -0.63 5.92
CA LEU A 75 -6.53 0.08 6.13
C LEU A 75 -6.88 0.19 7.63
N THR A 76 -6.41 -0.73 8.47
CA THR A 76 -6.69 -0.74 9.91
C THR A 76 -5.92 0.33 10.67
N TYR A 77 -4.91 0.95 10.05
CA TYR A 77 -4.04 1.96 10.65
C TYR A 77 -4.22 3.35 10.05
N VAL A 78 -4.99 3.50 8.96
CA VAL A 78 -5.22 4.80 8.32
C VAL A 78 -5.83 5.77 9.33
N ASN A 79 -5.14 6.88 9.57
CA ASN A 79 -5.59 7.95 10.45
C ASN A 79 -4.92 9.28 10.03
N SER A 80 -5.17 10.36 10.77
CA SER A 80 -4.64 11.69 10.47
C SER A 80 -3.10 11.83 10.53
N THR A 81 -2.38 10.86 11.12
CA THR A 81 -0.91 10.83 11.12
C THR A 81 -0.32 10.10 9.91
N SER A 82 -1.15 9.45 9.09
CA SER A 82 -0.71 8.84 7.85
C SER A 82 -0.07 9.88 6.93
N THR A 83 0.97 9.47 6.23
CA THR A 83 1.71 10.31 5.30
C THR A 83 0.97 10.49 3.98
N PRO A 84 1.31 11.48 3.12
CA PRO A 84 0.76 11.57 1.77
C PRO A 84 1.03 10.33 0.90
N PHE A 85 0.03 9.93 0.10
CA PHE A 85 0.08 8.75 -0.78
C PHE A 85 -0.04 9.10 -2.26
N LEU A 86 0.77 8.43 -3.08
CA LEU A 86 0.61 8.36 -4.53
C LEU A 86 0.46 6.90 -4.95
N ILE A 87 -0.74 6.51 -5.36
CA ILE A 87 -1.11 5.12 -5.61
C ILE A 87 -1.22 4.90 -7.12
N PHE A 88 -0.58 3.83 -7.63
CA PHE A 88 -0.75 3.40 -9.02
C PHE A 88 -1.34 1.99 -9.05
N HIS A 89 -2.35 1.76 -9.89
CA HIS A 89 -2.94 0.43 -10.08
C HIS A 89 -3.37 0.21 -11.52
N GLY A 90 -3.28 -1.02 -12.03
CA GLY A 90 -3.72 -1.34 -13.40
C GLY A 90 -5.19 -1.78 -13.42
N THR A 91 -5.97 -1.31 -14.39
CA THR A 91 -7.41 -1.67 -14.47
C THR A 91 -7.65 -3.12 -14.90
N GLU A 92 -6.61 -3.81 -15.41
CA GLU A 92 -6.61 -5.23 -15.77
C GLU A 92 -5.67 -6.06 -14.88
N ASP A 93 -5.39 -5.59 -13.65
CA ASP A 93 -4.66 -6.38 -12.66
C ASP A 93 -5.54 -7.54 -12.18
N VAL A 94 -5.07 -8.76 -12.45
CA VAL A 94 -5.74 -10.00 -12.07
C VAL A 94 -5.10 -10.69 -10.86
N VAL A 95 -4.01 -10.12 -10.34
CA VAL A 95 -3.24 -10.63 -9.20
C VAL A 95 -3.68 -9.94 -7.92
N VAL A 96 -3.83 -8.62 -7.96
CA VAL A 96 -4.35 -7.80 -6.86
C VAL A 96 -5.58 -7.04 -7.38
N PRO A 97 -6.73 -7.13 -6.72
CA PRO A 97 -7.92 -6.39 -7.14
C PRO A 97 -7.69 -4.87 -7.04
N ILE A 98 -8.02 -4.13 -8.10
CA ILE A 98 -7.95 -2.65 -8.09
C ILE A 98 -8.76 -2.02 -6.95
N LYS A 99 -9.85 -2.68 -6.54
CA LYS A 99 -10.70 -2.27 -5.41
C LYS A 99 -9.93 -2.10 -4.10
N ASP A 100 -8.80 -2.78 -3.93
CA ASP A 100 -7.95 -2.61 -2.76
C ASP A 100 -7.29 -1.22 -2.76
N SER A 101 -6.82 -0.76 -3.92
CA SER A 101 -6.27 0.60 -4.05
C SER A 101 -7.35 1.68 -3.98
N GLU A 102 -8.55 1.44 -4.52
CA GLU A 102 -9.71 2.31 -4.34
C GLU A 102 -10.05 2.48 -2.85
N LYS A 103 -10.18 1.38 -2.10
CA LYS A 103 -10.45 1.41 -0.65
C LYS A 103 -9.37 2.17 0.14
N LEU A 104 -8.09 1.97 -0.20
CA LEU A 104 -7.01 2.71 0.46
C LEU A 104 -7.12 4.19 0.18
N TYR A 105 -7.34 4.58 -1.07
CA TYR A 105 -7.54 5.97 -1.45
C TYR A 105 -8.71 6.60 -0.70
N ASP A 106 -9.88 5.95 -0.68
CA ASP A 106 -11.06 6.44 0.01
C ASP A 106 -10.80 6.62 1.51
N ALA A 107 -10.22 5.62 2.18
CA ALA A 107 -9.90 5.69 3.60
C ALA A 107 -8.93 6.85 3.92
N LEU A 108 -7.94 7.11 3.06
CA LEU A 108 -6.99 8.21 3.22
C LEU A 108 -7.70 9.57 3.09
N VAL A 109 -8.53 9.73 2.05
CA VAL A 109 -9.29 10.97 1.81
C VAL A 109 -10.28 11.25 2.95
N GLU A 110 -10.99 10.23 3.42
CA GLU A 110 -11.91 10.33 4.56
C GLU A 110 -11.21 10.79 5.85
N ASN A 111 -9.93 10.42 6.02
CA ASN A 111 -9.09 10.85 7.14
C ASN A 111 -8.32 12.16 6.88
N ASN A 112 -8.64 12.89 5.80
CA ASN A 112 -7.98 14.13 5.39
C ASN A 112 -6.47 13.97 5.11
N VAL A 113 -6.05 12.77 4.72
CA VAL A 113 -4.67 12.48 4.31
C VAL A 113 -4.55 12.77 2.81
N PRO A 114 -3.57 13.56 2.36
CA PRO A 114 -3.41 13.82 0.93
C PRO A 114 -3.12 12.53 0.16
N ALA A 115 -3.97 12.20 -0.82
CA ALA A 115 -3.81 11.01 -1.64
C ALA A 115 -4.12 11.32 -3.12
N GLU A 116 -3.38 10.67 -4.01
CA GLU A 116 -3.63 10.67 -5.46
C GLU A 116 -3.65 9.22 -5.94
N LEU A 117 -4.69 8.82 -6.70
CA LEU A 117 -4.84 7.48 -7.28
C LEU A 117 -4.79 7.57 -8.81
N TYR A 118 -3.87 6.81 -9.41
CA TYR A 118 -3.71 6.68 -10.85
C TYR A 118 -4.05 5.25 -11.29
N GLU A 119 -5.20 5.12 -11.91
CA GLU A 119 -5.64 3.89 -12.58
C GLU A 119 -5.10 3.87 -14.01
N VAL A 120 -4.19 2.94 -14.27
CA VAL A 120 -3.52 2.80 -15.57
C VAL A 120 -4.36 1.88 -16.44
N GLU A 121 -5.09 2.49 -17.36
CA GLU A 121 -6.04 1.79 -18.22
C GLU A 121 -5.38 0.67 -19.03
N GLY A 122 -5.94 -0.55 -18.93
CA GLY A 122 -5.48 -1.74 -19.64
C GLY A 122 -4.13 -2.29 -19.18
N ALA A 123 -3.57 -1.79 -18.07
CA ALA A 123 -2.37 -2.34 -17.46
C ALA A 123 -2.72 -3.50 -16.53
N SER A 124 -1.92 -4.57 -16.59
CA SER A 124 -1.98 -5.68 -15.62
C SER A 124 -0.92 -5.53 -14.52
N HIS A 125 -0.78 -6.54 -13.67
CA HIS A 125 0.22 -6.57 -12.61
C HIS A 125 1.65 -6.48 -13.19
N MET A 126 2.48 -5.56 -12.69
CA MET A 126 3.85 -5.31 -13.19
C MET A 126 3.95 -4.97 -14.70
N ASP A 127 2.92 -4.37 -15.29
CA ASP A 127 2.91 -3.98 -16.70
C ASP A 127 3.99 -2.92 -17.05
N VAL A 128 4.54 -3.00 -18.26
CA VAL A 128 5.56 -2.04 -18.76
C VAL A 128 5.06 -0.59 -18.79
N ARG A 129 3.74 -0.36 -18.80
CA ARG A 129 3.12 0.97 -18.72
C ARG A 129 3.47 1.70 -17.42
N PHE A 130 3.81 1.01 -16.33
CA PHE A 130 4.30 1.66 -15.10
C PHE A 130 5.74 2.18 -15.22
N LEU A 131 6.50 1.71 -16.20
CA LEU A 131 7.90 2.07 -16.42
C LEU A 131 8.08 3.23 -17.41
N GLN A 132 6.99 3.93 -17.73
CA GLN A 132 7.04 4.99 -18.72
C GLN A 132 7.56 6.31 -18.10
N PRO A 133 8.28 7.15 -18.85
CA PRO A 133 8.83 8.41 -18.33
C PRO A 133 7.79 9.32 -17.66
N GLN A 134 6.55 9.32 -18.13
CA GLN A 134 5.47 10.09 -17.52
C GLN A 134 5.12 9.62 -16.10
N VAL A 135 5.19 8.32 -15.81
CA VAL A 135 4.93 7.78 -14.47
C VAL A 135 6.01 8.24 -13.51
N PHE A 136 7.28 8.15 -13.92
CA PHE A 136 8.39 8.69 -13.15
C PHE A 136 8.27 10.21 -12.92
N LYS A 137 7.80 10.95 -13.92
CA LYS A 137 7.55 12.39 -13.76
C LYS A 137 6.48 12.66 -12.70
N ILE A 138 5.35 11.94 -12.72
CA ILE A 138 4.29 12.08 -11.71
C ILE A 138 4.85 11.78 -10.31
N VAL A 139 5.62 10.70 -10.17
CA VAL A 139 6.28 10.36 -8.89
C VAL A 139 7.19 11.48 -8.43
N MET A 140 8.05 12.00 -9.30
CA MET A 140 8.98 13.08 -8.95
C MET A 140 8.24 14.36 -8.55
N ASP A 141 7.21 14.75 -9.29
CA ASP A 141 6.40 15.94 -8.99
C ASP A 141 5.68 15.79 -7.62
N PHE A 142 5.19 14.59 -7.30
CA PHE A 142 4.58 14.29 -6.01
C PHE A 142 5.61 14.33 -4.86
N LEU A 143 6.80 13.75 -5.07
CA LEU A 143 7.88 13.82 -4.11
C LEU A 143 8.34 15.27 -3.87
N ASP A 144 8.51 16.08 -4.91
CA ASP A 144 8.87 17.50 -4.76
C ASP A 144 7.81 18.31 -4.02
N LYS A 145 6.53 17.90 -4.09
CA LYS A 145 5.42 18.55 -3.37
C LYS A 145 5.41 18.25 -1.87
N TYR A 146 5.78 17.03 -1.46
CA TYR A 146 5.59 16.56 -0.07
C TYR A 146 6.87 16.26 0.70
N LEU A 147 8.02 16.05 0.02
CA LEU A 147 9.29 15.89 0.71
C LEU A 147 9.81 17.25 1.19
N THR A 148 10.00 17.37 2.50
CA THR A 148 10.79 18.47 3.05
C THR A 148 12.26 18.08 3.01
N ARG A 149 13.07 18.84 2.28
CA ARG A 149 14.53 18.64 2.31
C ARG A 149 15.07 19.16 3.66
N PRO A 150 15.92 18.37 4.35
CA PRO A 150 16.53 18.79 5.61
C PRO A 150 17.50 19.98 5.42
#